data_AF-A0A645H9R9-F1
#
_entry.id   AF-A0A645H9R9-F1
#
_cell.length_a   1.000
_cell.length_b   1.000
_cell.length_c   1.000
_cell.angle_alpha   90.00
_cell.angle_beta   90.00
_cell.angle_gamma   90.00
#
_symmetry.space_group_name_H-M   'P 1'
#
loop_
_entity.id
_entity.type
_entity.pdbx_description
1 polymer ?
#
loop_
_entity_poly.entity_id
_entity_poly.type
_entity_poly.pdbx_seq_one_letter_code
_entity_poly.pdbx_strand_id
1 'polypeptide(L)'
;MKDQKKLHNHAILALPVNPEKMMLGKILIGVIFSFIACMLFPLIILLGVFKDAHWIPILLSFWASLLLFLTTAWLVPFSFFLLEHLGTSVTVLLQVGLYAVCAVFFTETDFWWVPYAIPARLMCSVIQVRPNGLSVPAGDALLNPNVILPGIAITLALFAFMTIITVRSYRTMEAK
;
A
#
# COMPACT_ATOMS: atom_id res chain seq x y z
N MET A 1 -5.56 0.52 27.37
CA MET A 1 -5.78 1.05 26.00
C MET A 1 -6.85 0.32 25.19
N LYS A 2 -7.05 -1.00 25.32
CA LYS A 2 -8.18 -1.73 24.68
C LYS A 2 -9.57 -1.24 25.15
N ASP A 3 -9.73 -0.92 26.44
CA ASP A 3 -11.02 -0.50 27.00
C ASP A 3 -11.51 0.88 26.56
N GLN A 4 -10.61 1.85 26.35
CA GLN A 4 -11.00 3.18 25.87
C GLN A 4 -11.53 3.14 24.43
N LYS A 5 -10.99 2.25 23.58
CA LYS A 5 -11.47 2.02 22.21
C LYS A 5 -12.84 1.33 22.19
N LYS A 6 -13.09 0.40 23.11
CA LYS A 6 -14.42 -0.22 23.33
C LYS A 6 -15.44 0.80 23.82
N LEU A 7 -15.07 1.65 24.78
CA LEU A 7 -15.97 2.65 25.37
C LEU A 7 -16.34 3.77 24.37
N HIS A 8 -15.39 4.22 23.55
CA HIS A 8 -15.66 5.21 22.50
C HIS A 8 -16.51 4.61 21.36
N ASN A 9 -16.31 3.34 21.00
CA ASN A 9 -17.18 2.66 20.04
C ASN A 9 -18.61 2.53 20.56
N HIS A 10 -18.83 2.34 21.87
CA HIS A 10 -20.19 2.32 22.45
C HIS A 10 -20.91 3.67 22.35
N ALA A 11 -20.20 4.79 22.41
CA ALA A 11 -20.79 6.12 22.24
C ALA A 11 -21.24 6.37 20.77
N ILE A 12 -20.54 5.80 19.80
CA ILE A 12 -20.91 5.85 18.38
C ILE A 12 -22.00 4.81 18.06
N LEU A 13 -22.11 3.73 18.84
CA LEU A 13 -23.16 2.70 18.75
C LEU A 13 -24.57 3.21 19.02
N ALA A 14 -24.70 4.40 19.63
CA ALA A 14 -25.99 5.08 19.81
C ALA A 14 -26.54 5.68 18.50
N LEU A 15 -25.72 5.74 17.44
CA LEU A 15 -26.17 6.13 16.11
C LEU A 15 -26.66 4.89 15.33
N PRO A 16 -27.82 4.95 14.65
CA PRO A 16 -28.34 3.88 13.80
C PRO A 16 -27.55 3.79 12.48
N VAL A 17 -26.23 3.66 12.57
CA VAL A 17 -25.33 3.57 11.41
C VAL A 17 -24.91 2.13 11.22
N ASN A 18 -25.17 1.59 10.02
CA ASN A 18 -24.74 0.25 9.65
C ASN A 18 -23.21 0.12 9.79
N PRO A 19 -22.71 -0.93 10.44
CA PRO A 19 -21.27 -1.07 10.69
C PRO A 19 -20.42 -1.23 9.45
N GLU A 20 -21.00 -1.79 8.38
CA GLU A 20 -20.38 -1.82 7.06
C GLU A 20 -19.99 -0.41 6.58
N LYS A 21 -20.88 0.59 6.77
CA LYS A 21 -20.63 1.98 6.36
C LYS A 21 -19.54 2.62 7.23
N MET A 22 -19.51 2.30 8.52
CA MET A 22 -18.47 2.80 9.41
C MET A 22 -17.08 2.24 9.05
N MET A 23 -17.01 0.94 8.73
CA MET A 23 -15.76 0.33 8.26
C MET A 23 -15.30 0.91 6.91
N LEU A 24 -16.23 1.07 5.95
CA LEU A 24 -15.94 1.72 4.68
C LEU A 24 -15.40 3.15 4.88
N GLY A 25 -15.98 3.91 5.80
CA GLY A 25 -15.47 5.24 6.16
C GLY A 25 -14.04 5.22 6.68
N LYS A 26 -13.68 4.26 7.55
CA LYS A 26 -12.30 4.09 8.05
C LYS A 26 -11.32 3.73 6.93
N ILE A 27 -11.72 2.82 6.04
CA ILE A 27 -10.92 2.45 4.86
C ILE A 27 -10.71 3.69 3.98
N LEU A 28 -11.76 4.47 3.71
CA LEU A 28 -11.68 5.69 2.90
C LEU A 28 -10.71 6.71 3.51
N ILE A 29 -10.80 6.98 4.80
CA ILE A 29 -9.87 7.87 5.51
C ILE A 29 -8.43 7.34 5.40
N GLY A 30 -8.22 6.04 5.58
CA GLY A 30 -6.91 5.40 5.42
C GLY A 30 -6.34 5.53 4.01
N VAL A 31 -7.19 5.38 2.97
CA VAL A 31 -6.80 5.55 1.57
C VAL A 31 -6.42 7.00 1.28
N ILE A 32 -7.18 7.99 1.78
CA ILE A 32 -6.85 9.41 1.63
C ILE A 32 -5.49 9.71 2.31
N PHE A 33 -5.27 9.20 3.51
CA PHE A 33 -3.99 9.39 4.20
C PHE A 33 -2.82 8.75 3.43
N SER A 34 -3.03 7.55 2.89
CA SER A 34 -2.04 6.89 2.01
C SER A 34 -1.76 7.71 0.75
N PHE A 35 -2.78 8.33 0.15
CA PHE A 35 -2.60 9.20 -1.02
C PHE A 35 -1.74 10.42 -0.69
N ILE A 36 -2.03 11.09 0.43
CA ILE A 36 -1.24 12.24 0.90
C ILE A 36 0.20 11.80 1.17
N ALA A 37 0.41 10.67 1.83
CA ALA A 37 1.74 10.14 2.11
C ALA A 37 2.55 9.86 0.82
N CYS A 38 1.92 9.26 -0.19
CA CYS A 38 2.56 9.06 -1.50
C CYS A 38 2.92 10.38 -2.20
N MET A 39 2.09 11.42 -2.06
CA MET A 39 2.36 12.75 -2.61
C MET A 39 3.50 13.51 -1.94
N LEU A 40 4.00 13.03 -0.79
CA LEU A 40 5.24 13.56 -0.20
C LEU A 40 6.49 13.14 -0.98
N PHE A 41 6.44 12.04 -1.73
CA PHE A 41 7.57 11.54 -2.51
C PHE A 41 8.16 12.58 -3.49
N PRO A 42 7.38 13.24 -4.37
CA PRO A 42 7.91 14.30 -5.24
C PRO A 42 8.42 15.53 -4.47
N LEU A 43 7.86 15.85 -3.29
CA LEU A 43 8.36 16.95 -2.46
C LEU A 43 9.77 16.65 -1.93
N ILE A 44 10.05 15.42 -1.53
CA ILE A 44 11.39 14.99 -1.07
C ILE A 44 12.41 15.11 -2.20
N ILE A 45 12.03 14.76 -3.43
CA ILE A 45 12.89 14.90 -4.62
C ILE A 45 13.15 16.38 -4.92
N LEU A 46 12.14 17.25 -4.80
CA LEU A 46 12.29 18.71 -4.99
C LEU A 46 13.25 19.34 -3.98
N LEU A 47 13.23 18.88 -2.73
CA LEU A 47 14.14 19.34 -1.67
C LEU A 47 15.60 18.89 -1.88
N GLY A 48 15.86 18.04 -2.89
CA GLY A 48 17.20 17.70 -3.33
C GLY A 48 17.92 16.68 -2.46
N VAL A 49 17.19 15.89 -1.65
CA VAL A 49 17.75 14.83 -0.80
C VAL A 49 18.53 13.78 -1.62
N PHE A 50 18.23 13.65 -2.91
CA PHE A 50 18.85 12.68 -3.83
C PHE A 50 19.75 13.32 -4.91
N LYS A 51 20.22 14.57 -4.71
CA LYS A 51 20.98 15.34 -5.72
C LYS A 51 22.22 14.62 -6.30
N ASP A 52 22.82 13.69 -5.56
CA ASP A 52 24.05 13.01 -5.96
C ASP A 52 23.83 11.74 -6.80
N ALA A 53 22.60 11.22 -6.88
CA ALA A 53 22.38 9.83 -7.28
C ALA A 53 21.59 9.60 -8.58
N HIS A 54 21.05 10.64 -9.25
CA HIS A 54 20.52 10.70 -10.64
C HIS A 54 19.49 11.86 -10.70
N TRP A 55 19.49 12.65 -11.78
CA TRP A 55 18.47 13.69 -11.98
C TRP A 55 17.13 13.06 -12.38
N ILE A 56 16.24 12.89 -11.41
CA ILE A 56 14.87 12.40 -11.65
C ILE A 56 13.97 13.61 -11.98
N PRO A 57 13.33 13.66 -13.17
CA PRO A 57 12.43 14.75 -13.50
C PRO A 57 11.21 14.78 -12.56
N ILE A 58 10.77 15.99 -12.19
CA ILE A 58 9.64 16.20 -11.27
C ILE A 58 8.37 15.55 -11.80
N LEU A 59 8.13 15.62 -13.11
CA LEU A 59 6.97 15.00 -13.75
C LEU A 59 6.98 13.46 -13.58
N LEU A 60 8.16 12.84 -13.69
CA LEU A 60 8.31 11.39 -13.50
C LEU A 60 8.10 10.99 -12.03
N SER A 61 8.54 11.84 -11.10
CA SER A 61 8.31 11.65 -9.67
C SER A 61 6.83 11.68 -9.30
N PHE A 62 6.04 12.51 -9.99
CA PHE A 62 4.59 12.56 -9.83
C PHE A 62 3.90 11.29 -10.38
N TRP A 63 4.35 10.80 -11.54
CA TRP A 63 3.87 9.52 -12.05
C TRP A 63 4.23 8.36 -11.13
N ALA A 64 5.44 8.37 -10.59
CA ALA A 64 5.93 7.38 -9.64
C ALA A 64 5.10 7.39 -8.35
N SER A 65 4.79 8.56 -7.78
CA SER A 65 3.94 8.64 -6.58
C SER A 65 2.52 8.14 -6.82
N LEU A 66 1.93 8.44 -7.98
CA LEU A 66 0.62 7.93 -8.35
C LEU A 66 0.62 6.41 -8.50
N LEU A 67 1.66 5.86 -9.13
CA LEU A 67 1.85 4.42 -9.26
C LEU A 67 2.02 3.74 -7.89
N LEU A 68 2.82 4.34 -7.00
CA LEU A 68 2.99 3.86 -5.63
C LEU A 68 1.65 3.79 -4.93
N PHE A 69 0.87 4.88 -4.99
CA PHE A 69 -0.44 4.92 -4.37
C PHE A 69 -1.35 3.79 -4.86
N LEU A 70 -1.45 3.59 -6.18
CA LEU A 70 -2.30 2.53 -6.76
C LEU A 70 -1.81 1.12 -6.39
N THR A 71 -0.49 0.93 -6.28
CA THR A 71 0.11 -0.37 -5.97
C THR A 71 0.10 -0.68 -4.48
N THR A 72 0.04 0.33 -3.59
CA THR A 72 -0.03 0.14 -2.13
C THR A 72 -1.42 0.32 -1.54
N ALA A 73 -2.41 0.82 -2.31
CA ALA A 73 -3.76 1.09 -1.81
C ALA A 73 -4.42 -0.13 -1.13
N TRP A 74 -4.17 -1.34 -1.64
CA TRP A 74 -4.71 -2.60 -1.09
C TRP A 74 -4.14 -2.96 0.29
N LEU A 75 -2.99 -2.40 0.70
CA LEU A 75 -2.43 -2.61 2.04
C LEU A 75 -3.30 -1.97 3.13
N VAL A 76 -4.05 -0.91 2.80
CA VAL A 76 -4.95 -0.23 3.75
C VAL A 76 -6.07 -1.18 4.22
N PRO A 77 -6.96 -1.71 3.34
CA PRO A 77 -8.02 -2.62 3.79
C PRO A 77 -7.45 -3.91 4.40
N PHE A 78 -6.31 -4.41 3.92
CA PHE A 78 -5.64 -5.58 4.52
C PHE A 78 -5.16 -5.30 5.95
N SER A 79 -4.58 -4.12 6.20
CA SER A 79 -4.15 -3.74 7.56
C SER A 79 -5.32 -3.69 8.52
N PHE A 80 -6.46 -3.13 8.10
CA PHE A 80 -7.67 -3.10 8.93
C PHE A 80 -8.18 -4.50 9.24
N PHE A 81 -8.20 -5.40 8.26
CA PHE A 81 -8.58 -6.79 8.48
C PHE A 81 -7.68 -7.47 9.52
N LEU A 82 -6.35 -7.34 9.39
CA LEU A 82 -5.43 -7.93 10.37
C LEU A 82 -5.55 -7.31 11.76
N LEU A 83 -5.83 -6.00 11.83
CA LEU A 83 -5.99 -5.31 13.10
C LEU A 83 -7.10 -5.93 13.96
N GLU A 84 -8.14 -6.44 13.30
CA GLU A 84 -9.31 -7.06 13.94
C GLU A 84 -9.01 -8.47 14.47
N HIS A 85 -8.22 -9.24 13.73
CA HIS A 85 -7.92 -10.64 14.08
C HIS A 85 -6.68 -10.80 14.97
N LEU A 86 -5.63 -10.01 14.72
CA LEU A 86 -4.29 -10.19 15.29
C LEU A 86 -3.85 -9.05 16.22
N GLY A 87 -4.58 -7.92 16.21
CA GLY A 87 -4.24 -6.72 16.97
C GLY A 87 -3.12 -5.88 16.34
N THR A 88 -2.93 -4.67 16.86
CA THR A 88 -2.11 -3.63 16.23
C THR A 88 -0.64 -4.02 16.04
N SER A 89 0.05 -4.50 17.08
CA SER A 89 1.49 -4.73 17.03
C SER A 89 1.87 -5.84 16.05
N VAL A 90 1.13 -6.95 16.05
CA VAL A 90 1.37 -8.09 15.15
C VAL A 90 1.10 -7.67 13.70
N THR A 91 0.03 -6.91 13.48
CA THR A 91 -0.34 -6.42 12.14
C THR A 91 0.77 -5.57 11.51
N VAL A 92 1.32 -4.62 12.27
CA VAL A 92 2.39 -3.75 11.76
C VAL A 92 3.65 -4.54 11.45
N LEU A 93 4.07 -5.44 12.35
CA LEU A 93 5.27 -6.28 12.14
C LEU A 93 5.12 -7.18 10.91
N LEU A 94 3.95 -7.78 10.73
CA LEU A 94 3.67 -8.65 9.60
C LEU A 94 3.67 -7.84 8.29
N GLN A 95 3.04 -6.67 8.26
CA GLN A 95 3.00 -5.81 7.08
C GLN A 95 4.39 -5.33 6.66
N VAL A 96 5.18 -4.83 7.61
CA VAL A 96 6.55 -4.36 7.35
C VAL A 96 7.44 -5.53 6.95
N GLY A 97 7.35 -6.67 7.64
CA GLY A 97 8.12 -7.86 7.36
C GLY A 97 7.85 -8.42 5.97
N LEU A 98 6.58 -8.61 5.61
CA LEU A 98 6.20 -9.08 4.28
C LEU A 98 6.61 -8.11 3.19
N TYR A 99 6.41 -6.80 3.39
CA TYR A 99 6.82 -5.80 2.42
C TYR A 99 8.33 -5.86 2.18
N ALA A 100 9.15 -5.90 3.23
CA ALA A 100 10.60 -5.95 3.11
C ALA A 100 11.09 -7.26 2.47
N VAL A 101 10.63 -8.41 2.96
CA VAL A 101 11.03 -9.73 2.44
C VAL A 101 10.62 -9.85 0.98
N CYS A 102 9.38 -9.52 0.63
CA CYS A 102 8.93 -9.64 -0.75
C CYS A 102 9.64 -8.65 -1.69
N ALA A 103 9.92 -7.43 -1.23
CA ALA A 103 10.66 -6.45 -2.03
C ALA A 103 12.10 -6.92 -2.31
N VAL A 104 12.76 -7.61 -1.38
CA VAL A 104 14.13 -8.10 -1.61
C VAL A 104 14.14 -9.35 -2.49
N PHE A 105 13.30 -10.33 -2.19
CA PHE A 105 13.38 -11.65 -2.83
C PHE A 105 12.67 -11.72 -4.18
N PHE A 106 11.54 -11.04 -4.36
CA PHE A 106 10.69 -11.26 -5.54
C PHE A 106 10.82 -10.19 -6.63
N THR A 107 11.38 -9.01 -6.31
CA THR A 107 11.50 -7.90 -7.27
C THR A 107 12.32 -8.27 -8.51
N GLU A 108 13.42 -9.01 -8.34
CA GLU A 108 14.31 -9.40 -9.45
C GLU A 108 13.93 -10.75 -10.09
N THR A 109 12.89 -11.43 -9.59
CA THR A 109 12.49 -12.78 -10.05
C THR A 109 11.27 -12.75 -10.97
N ASP A 110 10.95 -13.86 -11.62
CA ASP A 110 9.71 -13.99 -12.41
C ASP A 110 8.42 -14.00 -11.56
N PHE A 111 8.55 -14.10 -10.23
CA PHE A 111 7.45 -14.03 -9.26
C PHE A 111 7.05 -12.60 -8.87
N TRP A 112 7.34 -11.62 -9.72
CA TRP A 112 7.03 -10.20 -9.50
C TRP A 112 5.54 -9.91 -9.31
N TRP A 113 4.66 -10.83 -9.71
CA TRP A 113 3.20 -10.75 -9.54
C TRP A 113 2.75 -10.89 -8.08
N VAL A 114 3.66 -11.18 -7.14
CA VAL A 114 3.37 -11.14 -5.70
C VAL A 114 3.03 -9.70 -5.28
N PRO A 115 1.85 -9.43 -4.71
CA PRO A 115 1.35 -8.07 -4.48
C PRO A 115 2.28 -7.13 -3.69
N TYR A 116 3.08 -7.66 -2.78
CA TYR A 116 4.07 -6.88 -2.01
C TYR A 116 5.32 -6.50 -2.82
N ALA A 117 5.66 -7.29 -3.84
CA ALA A 117 6.82 -7.05 -4.71
C ALA A 117 6.49 -6.12 -5.88
N ILE A 118 5.21 -6.05 -6.27
CA ILE A 118 4.69 -5.20 -7.34
C ILE A 118 5.15 -3.73 -7.19
N PRO A 119 4.94 -3.02 -6.05
CA PRO A 119 5.37 -1.63 -5.90
C PRO A 119 6.87 -1.42 -6.16
N ALA A 120 7.71 -2.32 -5.63
CA ALA A 120 9.17 -2.25 -5.80
C ALA A 120 9.58 -2.51 -7.27
N ARG A 121 8.98 -3.51 -7.92
CA ARG A 121 9.20 -3.83 -9.35
C ARG A 121 8.83 -2.67 -10.26
N LEU A 122 7.62 -2.11 -10.11
CA LEU A 122 7.21 -0.99 -10.95
C LEU A 122 8.05 0.25 -10.69
N MET A 123 8.45 0.51 -9.45
CA MET A 123 9.34 1.62 -9.15
C MET A 123 10.72 1.48 -9.79
N CYS A 124 11.25 0.25 -9.90
CA CYS A 124 12.47 0.00 -10.68
C CYS A 124 12.30 0.37 -12.15
N SER A 125 11.14 0.09 -12.75
CA SER A 125 10.87 0.42 -14.16
C SER A 125 10.73 1.93 -14.43
N VAL A 126 10.23 2.69 -13.45
CA VAL A 126 9.97 4.14 -13.58
C VAL A 126 11.19 4.97 -13.18
N ILE A 127 11.85 4.63 -12.08
CA ILE A 127 12.97 5.41 -11.51
C ILE A 127 14.33 4.88 -11.98
N GLN A 128 14.38 3.66 -12.55
CA GLN A 128 15.61 3.00 -13.02
C GLN A 128 16.65 2.75 -11.92
N VAL A 129 16.20 2.70 -10.67
CA VAL A 129 17.01 2.44 -9.48
C VAL A 129 16.51 1.17 -8.80
N ARG A 130 17.44 0.27 -8.45
CA ARG A 130 17.13 -0.95 -7.70
C ARG A 130 16.79 -0.64 -6.25
N PRO A 131 16.11 -1.55 -5.53
CA PRO A 131 15.88 -1.41 -4.09
C PRO A 131 17.18 -1.24 -3.29
N ASN A 132 18.31 -1.73 -3.83
CA ASN A 132 19.65 -1.59 -3.25
C ASN A 132 20.33 -0.23 -3.54
N GLY A 133 19.67 0.69 -4.24
CA GLY A 133 20.20 2.01 -4.58
C GLY A 133 21.12 2.05 -5.81
N LEU A 134 21.39 0.91 -6.45
CA LEU A 134 22.17 0.83 -7.68
C LEU A 134 21.30 1.08 -8.92
N SER A 135 21.84 1.77 -9.92
CA SER A 135 21.18 1.90 -11.22
C SER A 135 20.97 0.53 -11.88
N VAL A 136 19.85 0.38 -12.58
CA VAL A 136 19.51 -0.82 -13.35
C VAL A 136 20.26 -0.77 -14.69
N PRO A 137 20.99 -1.84 -15.10
CA PRO A 137 21.67 -1.87 -16.38
C PRO A 137 20.69 -1.83 -17.56
N ALA A 138 21.10 -1.23 -18.68
CA ALA A 138 20.27 -1.11 -19.87
C ALA A 138 19.96 -2.51 -20.46
N GLY A 139 18.69 -2.78 -20.77
CA GLY A 139 18.22 -4.05 -21.33
C GLY A 139 17.74 -5.08 -20.30
N ASP A 140 17.76 -4.74 -19.01
CA ASP A 140 17.30 -5.62 -17.95
C ASP A 140 15.76 -5.74 -17.91
N ALA A 141 15.25 -6.91 -17.53
CA ALA A 141 13.81 -7.20 -17.44
C ALA A 141 13.08 -6.28 -16.43
N LEU A 142 13.84 -5.68 -15.50
CA LEU A 142 13.39 -4.68 -14.54
C LEU A 142 12.95 -3.35 -15.18
N LEU A 143 13.40 -3.04 -16.39
CA LEU A 143 13.06 -1.81 -17.12
C LEU A 143 11.82 -1.98 -18.02
N ASN A 144 11.20 -3.17 -18.06
CA ASN A 144 10.12 -3.44 -19.00
C ASN A 144 8.83 -2.69 -18.60
N PRO A 145 8.37 -1.68 -19.37
CA PRO A 145 7.18 -0.91 -19.02
C PRO A 145 5.88 -1.73 -19.16
N ASN A 146 5.91 -2.86 -19.87
CA ASN A 146 4.74 -3.72 -20.06
C ASN A 146 4.25 -4.38 -18.77
N VAL A 147 5.05 -4.37 -17.68
CA VAL A 147 4.63 -4.88 -16.38
C VAL A 147 3.78 -3.89 -15.57
N ILE A 148 3.72 -2.62 -15.99
CA ILE A 148 3.01 -1.57 -15.27
C ILE A 148 1.50 -1.81 -15.29
N LEU A 149 0.94 -2.02 -16.49
CA LEU A 149 -0.48 -2.25 -16.69
C LEU A 149 -1.01 -3.50 -15.95
N PRO A 150 -0.38 -4.69 -16.06
CA PRO A 150 -0.82 -5.87 -15.31
C PRO A 150 -0.61 -5.70 -13.80
N GLY A 151 0.45 -5.01 -13.36
CA GLY A 151 0.68 -4.73 -11.95
C GLY A 151 -0.45 -3.90 -11.32
N ILE A 152 -0.88 -2.83 -12.01
CA ILE A 152 -2.02 -2.00 -11.58
C ILE A 152 -3.32 -2.80 -11.57
N ALA A 153 -3.55 -3.64 -12.58
CA ALA A 153 -4.76 -4.47 -12.64
C ALA A 153 -4.83 -5.45 -11.45
N ILE A 154 -3.70 -6.08 -11.09
CA ILE A 154 -3.61 -6.98 -9.94
C ILE A 154 -3.87 -6.23 -8.64
N THR A 155 -3.26 -5.06 -8.42
CA THR A 155 -3.42 -4.32 -7.16
C THR A 155 -4.82 -3.74 -7.01
N LEU A 156 -5.48 -3.31 -8.10
CA LEU A 156 -6.87 -2.86 -8.08
C LEU A 156 -7.84 -4.00 -7.78
N ALA A 157 -7.66 -5.16 -8.43
CA ALA A 157 -8.46 -6.35 -8.14
C ALA A 157 -8.31 -6.77 -6.68
N LEU A 158 -7.07 -6.74 -6.16
CA LEU A 158 -6.78 -7.05 -4.78
C LEU A 158 -7.39 -6.02 -3.81
N PHE A 159 -7.33 -4.72 -4.12
CA PHE A 159 -7.97 -3.69 -3.31
C PHE A 159 -9.49 -3.94 -3.17
N ALA A 160 -10.17 -4.25 -4.28
CA ALA A 160 -11.59 -4.55 -4.26
C ALA A 160 -11.90 -5.81 -3.44
N PHE A 161 -11.14 -6.88 -3.68
CA PHE A 161 -11.28 -8.15 -2.95
C PHE A 161 -11.08 -7.97 -1.44
N MET A 162 -10.01 -7.29 -1.04
CA MET A 162 -9.69 -7.05 0.36
C MET A 162 -10.71 -6.15 1.04
N THR A 163 -11.20 -5.12 0.36
CA THR A 163 -12.26 -4.26 0.89
C THR A 163 -13.53 -5.06 1.18
N ILE A 164 -13.93 -5.96 0.27
CA ILE A 164 -15.09 -6.83 0.47
C ILE A 164 -14.90 -7.75 1.68
N ILE A 165 -13.72 -8.37 1.82
CA ILE A 165 -13.41 -9.24 2.96
C ILE A 165 -13.45 -8.46 4.26
N THR A 166 -12.78 -7.31 4.35
CA THR A 166 -12.73 -6.48 5.56
C THR A 166 -14.12 -6.05 5.99
N VAL A 167 -14.96 -5.57 5.06
CA VAL A 167 -16.33 -5.15 5.36
C VAL A 167 -17.20 -6.32 5.82
N ARG A 168 -17.08 -7.49 5.18
CA ARG A 168 -17.83 -8.70 5.57
C ARG A 168 -17.39 -9.22 6.95
N SER A 169 -16.09 -9.26 7.22
CA SER A 169 -15.53 -9.66 8.52
C SER A 169 -16.10 -8.80 9.64
N TYR A 170 -16.07 -7.47 9.44
CA TYR A 170 -16.57 -6.52 10.43
C TYR A 170 -18.05 -6.72 10.74
N ARG A 171 -18.88 -6.96 9.71
CA ARG A 171 -20.30 -7.28 9.90
C ARG A 171 -20.53 -8.53 10.75
N THR A 172 -19.77 -9.59 10.51
CA THR A 172 -19.93 -10.85 11.26
C THR A 172 -19.51 -10.71 12.72
N MET A 173 -18.53 -9.85 13.02
CA MET A 173 -18.09 -9.56 14.39
C MET A 173 -19.12 -8.74 15.17
N GLU A 174 -19.87 -7.86 14.52
CA GLU A 174 -20.92 -7.05 15.17
C GLU A 174 -22.28 -7.75 15.29
N ALA A 175 -22.52 -8.81 14.51
CA ALA A 175 -23.72 -9.65 14.63
C ALA A 175 -23.66 -10.68 15.79
N LYS A 176 -22.56 -10.71 16.54
CA LYS A 176 -22.24 -11.71 17.57
C LYS A 176 -22.05 -11.05 18.93
#